data_AF-A0A1Q7Q081-F1
#
_entry.id   AF-A0A1Q7Q081-F1
#
_cell.length_a   1.000
_cell.length_b   1.000
_cell.length_c   1.000
_cell.angle_alpha   90.00
_cell.angle_beta   90.00
_cell.angle_gamma   90.00
#
_symmetry.space_group_name_H-M   'P 1'
#
loop_
_entity.id
_entity.type
_entity.pdbx_description
1 polymer ?
#
loop_
_entity_poly.entity_id
_entity_poly.type
_entity_poly.pdbx_seq_one_letter_code
_entity_poly.pdbx_strand_id
1 'polypeptide(L)'
;MLDDAKESILQARNLGLGLLGSPGFVLPQTPRLLDPIRIGWRLARILGSSAVIEASTRDTEAVGRDPESLGQLIGWFSNGAGAATGIAKAMLNILGLPRPSRRWEVFLPLADEKLVTMDLALQLGAAAESRWQLLTGSGLAAPERIVTSIRASLPPILSFARMAAWYCEVPGGRDQKLH
;
A
#
# COMPACT_ATOMS: atom_id res chain seq x y z
N MET A 1 -6.40 -1.36 -19.98
CA MET A 1 -5.17 -2.20 -19.89
C MET A 1 -3.83 -1.44 -20.05
N LEU A 2 -3.77 -0.21 -20.58
CA LEU A 2 -2.69 0.75 -20.30
C LEU A 2 -3.26 2.02 -19.64
N ASP A 3 -4.44 2.42 -20.09
CA ASP A 3 -5.19 3.54 -19.50
C ASP A 3 -5.53 3.32 -18.03
N ASP A 4 -6.01 2.13 -17.63
CA ASP A 4 -6.29 1.84 -16.21
C ASP A 4 -5.04 1.93 -15.33
N ALA A 5 -3.87 1.53 -15.87
CA ALA A 5 -2.60 1.62 -15.16
C ALA A 5 -2.16 3.09 -15.03
N LYS A 6 -2.30 3.86 -16.11
CA LYS A 6 -2.07 5.32 -16.12
C LYS A 6 -2.99 6.02 -15.11
N GLU A 7 -4.28 5.72 -15.14
CA GLU A 7 -5.27 6.29 -14.23
C GLU A 7 -4.93 5.98 -12.77
N SER A 8 -4.63 4.72 -12.46
CA SER A 8 -4.28 4.30 -11.09
C SER A 8 -3.01 5.00 -10.59
N ILE A 9 -2.01 5.18 -11.46
CA ILE A 9 -0.79 5.92 -11.12
C ILE A 9 -1.11 7.39 -10.84
N LEU A 10 -1.91 8.04 -11.69
CA LEU A 10 -2.30 9.45 -11.51
C LEU A 10 -3.15 9.65 -10.25
N GLN A 11 -4.14 8.79 -10.02
CA GLN A 11 -4.97 8.80 -8.81
C GLN A 11 -4.09 8.65 -7.56
N ALA A 12 -3.18 7.67 -7.54
CA ALA A 12 -2.26 7.46 -6.42
C ALA A 12 -1.37 8.69 -6.16
N ARG A 13 -0.89 9.38 -7.20
CA ARG A 13 -0.11 10.63 -7.04
C ARG A 13 -0.93 11.79 -6.50
N ASN A 14 -2.23 11.80 -6.74
CA ASN A 14 -3.14 12.85 -6.32
C ASN A 14 -3.75 12.62 -4.91
N LEU A 15 -3.52 11.45 -4.29
CA LEU A 15 -4.01 11.14 -2.92
C LEU A 15 -3.47 12.13 -1.88
N GLY A 16 -4.27 13.10 -1.42
CA GLY A 16 -3.84 14.09 -0.42
C GLY A 16 -3.28 13.43 0.85
N LEU A 17 -2.01 13.68 1.17
CA LEU A 17 -1.37 13.25 2.42
C LEU A 17 -0.33 14.28 2.85
N GLY A 18 -0.37 14.68 4.12
CA GLY A 18 0.56 15.64 4.75
C GLY A 18 2.02 15.18 4.86
N LEU A 19 2.42 14.15 4.10
CA LEU A 19 3.80 13.66 4.00
C LEU A 19 4.65 14.45 3.00
N LEU A 20 4.04 15.20 2.08
CA LEU A 20 4.75 16.14 1.18
C LEU A 20 5.18 17.42 1.90
N GLY A 21 5.87 17.23 3.01
CA GLY A 21 6.45 18.28 3.86
C GLY A 21 7.39 17.74 4.92
N SER A 22 7.63 16.42 4.98
CA SER A 22 8.62 15.85 5.89
C SER A 22 10.03 16.19 5.38
N PRO A 23 10.88 16.84 6.20
CA PRO A 23 12.25 17.20 5.79
C PRO A 23 13.02 15.96 5.31
N GLY A 24 13.62 16.05 4.12
CA GLY A 24 14.48 14.98 3.57
C GLY A 24 13.80 14.00 2.61
N PHE A 25 12.49 14.12 2.36
CA PHE A 25 11.83 13.30 1.33
C PHE A 25 12.04 13.91 -0.07
N VAL A 26 12.97 13.35 -0.83
CA VAL A 26 13.24 13.74 -2.23
C VAL A 26 12.46 12.80 -3.14
N LEU A 27 11.60 13.35 -4.00
CA LEU A 27 10.94 12.54 -5.03
C LEU A 27 11.99 11.92 -5.96
N PRO A 28 11.81 10.67 -6.40
CA PRO A 28 12.75 10.02 -7.28
C PRO A 28 12.95 10.83 -8.55
N GLN A 29 14.21 11.10 -8.87
CA GLN A 29 14.61 11.69 -10.13
C GLN A 29 14.55 10.61 -11.23
N THR A 30 14.26 11.03 -12.45
CA THR A 30 14.28 10.14 -13.62
C THR A 30 15.68 9.52 -13.84
N PRO A 31 15.77 8.27 -14.32
CA PRO A 31 14.67 7.43 -14.81
C PRO A 31 13.92 6.70 -13.69
N ARG A 32 12.59 6.61 -13.83
CA ARG A 32 11.75 5.84 -12.90
C ARG A 32 11.79 4.37 -13.28
N LEU A 33 12.11 3.54 -12.30
CA LEU A 33 12.60 2.19 -12.57
C LEU A 33 11.50 1.12 -12.55
N LEU A 34 10.31 1.42 -12.02
CA LEU A 34 9.24 0.44 -11.89
C LEU A 34 8.41 0.30 -13.18
N ASP A 35 8.11 -0.95 -13.56
CA ASP A 35 7.20 -1.28 -14.68
C ASP A 35 5.78 -0.73 -14.40
N PRO A 36 5.31 0.24 -15.20
CA PRO A 36 4.07 0.93 -14.91
C PRO A 36 2.82 0.06 -15.07
N ILE A 37 2.86 -1.01 -15.88
CA ILE A 37 1.72 -1.93 -16.00
C ILE A 37 1.57 -2.73 -14.71
N ARG A 38 2.68 -3.35 -14.27
CA ARG A 38 2.70 -4.19 -13.07
C ARG A 38 2.40 -3.38 -11.81
N ILE A 39 2.92 -2.17 -11.69
CA ILE A 39 2.64 -1.32 -10.53
C ILE A 39 1.26 -0.68 -10.63
N GLY A 40 0.84 -0.21 -11.80
CA GLY A 40 -0.51 0.34 -12.01
C GLY A 40 -1.60 -0.62 -11.54
N TRP A 41 -1.49 -1.91 -11.86
CA TRP A 41 -2.43 -2.94 -11.38
C TRP A 41 -2.42 -3.13 -9.86
N ARG A 42 -1.25 -3.02 -9.23
CA ARG A 42 -1.14 -3.12 -7.77
C ARG A 42 -1.69 -1.87 -7.09
N LEU A 43 -1.44 -0.69 -7.66
CA LEU A 43 -2.03 0.56 -7.21
C LEU A 43 -3.55 0.53 -7.32
N ALA A 44 -4.11 0.04 -8.42
CA ALA A 44 -5.55 -0.16 -8.58
C ALA A 44 -6.14 -1.04 -7.45
N ARG A 45 -5.46 -2.16 -7.12
CA ARG A 45 -5.87 -3.04 -6.02
C ARG A 45 -5.82 -2.34 -4.67
N ILE A 46 -4.79 -1.51 -4.41
CA ILE A 46 -4.70 -0.72 -3.18
C ILE A 46 -5.86 0.27 -3.12
N LEU A 47 -6.01 1.12 -4.13
CA LEU A 47 -7.03 2.18 -4.19
C LEU A 47 -8.45 1.63 -4.06
N GLY A 48 -8.77 0.60 -4.85
CA GLY A 48 -10.08 -0.05 -4.79
C GLY A 48 -10.36 -0.69 -3.43
N SER A 49 -9.37 -1.40 -2.86
CA SER A 49 -9.55 -2.01 -1.54
C SER A 49 -9.71 -0.95 -0.45
N SER A 50 -8.91 0.12 -0.49
CA SER A 50 -8.97 1.19 0.50
C SER A 50 -10.33 1.91 0.47
N ALA A 51 -10.88 2.19 -0.71
CA ALA A 51 -12.20 2.81 -0.84
C ALA A 51 -13.31 1.94 -0.23
N VAL A 52 -13.27 0.62 -0.48
CA VAL A 52 -14.24 -0.32 0.11
C VAL A 52 -14.08 -0.39 1.63
N ILE A 53 -12.85 -0.56 2.14
CA ILE A 53 -12.59 -0.64 3.58
C ILE A 53 -13.04 0.65 4.28
N GLU A 54 -12.74 1.82 3.72
CA GLU A 54 -13.14 3.10 4.31
C GLU A 54 -14.67 3.23 4.40
N ALA A 55 -15.38 2.86 3.33
CA ALA A 55 -16.83 2.89 3.30
C ALA A 55 -17.46 1.87 4.27
N SER A 56 -16.98 0.62 4.23
CA SER A 56 -17.49 -0.47 5.06
C SER A 56 -17.24 -0.23 6.54
N THR A 57 -16.11 0.37 6.92
CA THR A 57 -15.75 0.56 8.34
C THR A 57 -16.30 1.85 8.96
N ARG A 58 -17.20 2.58 8.30
CA ARG A 58 -17.87 3.77 8.89
C ARG A 58 -18.66 3.42 10.16
N ASP A 59 -19.26 2.23 10.17
CA ASP A 59 -19.84 1.61 11.36
C ASP A 59 -19.02 0.37 11.71
N THR A 60 -18.00 0.54 12.55
CA THR A 60 -17.09 -0.53 12.93
C THR A 60 -17.76 -1.63 13.75
N GLU A 61 -18.81 -1.29 14.51
CA GLU A 61 -19.52 -2.26 15.35
C GLU A 61 -20.40 -3.18 14.50
N ALA A 62 -21.14 -2.63 13.54
CA ALA A 62 -21.99 -3.42 12.66
C ALA A 62 -21.18 -4.45 11.86
N VAL A 63 -20.03 -4.05 11.31
CA VAL A 63 -19.17 -4.96 10.54
C VAL A 63 -18.52 -6.05 11.40
N GLY A 64 -18.20 -5.75 12.67
CA GLY A 64 -17.63 -6.73 13.59
C GLY A 64 -18.63 -7.82 14.01
N ARG A 65 -19.92 -7.50 14.06
CA ARG A 65 -20.99 -8.43 14.49
C ARG A 65 -21.43 -9.40 13.41
N ASP A 66 -21.26 -9.06 12.13
CA ASP A 66 -21.60 -9.92 11.00
C ASP A 66 -20.36 -10.66 10.46
N PRO A 67 -20.27 -12.00 10.62
CA PRO A 67 -19.14 -12.79 10.12
C PRO A 67 -18.91 -12.68 8.62
N GLU A 68 -19.97 -12.52 7.82
CA GLU A 68 -19.83 -12.40 6.36
C GLU A 68 -19.19 -11.06 5.99
N SER A 69 -19.72 -9.96 6.51
CA SER A 69 -19.14 -8.62 6.35
C SER A 69 -17.69 -8.57 6.84
N LEU A 70 -17.38 -9.20 7.98
CA LEU A 70 -16.02 -9.29 8.49
C LEU A 70 -15.10 -10.06 7.54
N GLY A 71 -15.55 -11.20 7.02
CA GLY A 71 -14.82 -12.00 6.04
C GLY A 71 -14.52 -11.22 4.75
N GLN A 72 -15.51 -10.48 4.24
CA GLN A 72 -15.33 -9.60 3.08
C GLN A 72 -14.31 -8.49 3.37
N LEU A 73 -14.40 -7.86 4.54
CA LEU A 73 -13.45 -6.82 4.98
C LEU A 73 -12.01 -7.36 5.02
N ILE A 74 -11.81 -8.55 5.61
CA ILE A 74 -10.50 -9.22 5.66
C ILE A 74 -9.98 -9.52 4.24
N GLY A 75 -10.87 -9.91 3.33
CA GLY A 75 -10.56 -10.14 1.92
C GLY A 75 -10.03 -8.87 1.23
N TRP A 76 -10.74 -7.75 1.36
CA TRP A 76 -10.31 -6.46 0.82
C TRP A 76 -9.01 -5.97 1.46
N PHE A 77 -8.86 -6.10 2.77
CA PHE A 77 -7.60 -5.76 3.44
C PHE A 77 -6.44 -6.61 2.91
N SER A 78 -6.63 -7.93 2.80
CA SER A 78 -5.62 -8.85 2.28
C SER A 78 -5.23 -8.54 0.84
N ASN A 79 -6.17 -8.04 0.05
CA ASN A 79 -5.98 -7.60 -1.33
C ASN A 79 -5.07 -6.36 -1.39
N GLY A 80 -5.41 -5.30 -0.64
CA GLY A 80 -4.66 -4.04 -0.60
C GLY A 80 -3.27 -4.19 0.04
N ALA A 81 -3.18 -4.77 1.24
CA ALA A 81 -1.92 -4.98 1.94
C ALA A 81 -0.98 -5.91 1.14
N GLY A 82 -1.53 -6.95 0.51
CA GLY A 82 -0.75 -7.84 -0.36
C GLY A 82 -0.19 -7.14 -1.60
N ALA A 83 -0.97 -6.23 -2.20
CA ALA A 83 -0.51 -5.40 -3.31
C ALA A 83 0.62 -4.46 -2.88
N ALA A 84 0.54 -3.82 -1.71
CA ALA A 84 1.61 -2.99 -1.15
C ALA A 84 2.91 -3.80 -0.92
N THR A 85 2.82 -4.97 -0.28
CA THR A 85 3.97 -5.90 -0.15
C THR A 85 4.54 -6.28 -1.53
N GLY A 86 3.68 -6.48 -2.53
CA GLY A 86 4.09 -6.80 -3.90
C GLY A 86 4.85 -5.67 -4.59
N ILE A 87 4.46 -4.42 -4.36
CA ILE A 87 5.17 -3.23 -4.84
C ILE A 87 6.54 -3.13 -4.16
N ALA A 88 6.61 -3.28 -2.82
CA ALA A 88 7.88 -3.23 -2.09
C ALA A 88 8.87 -4.27 -2.61
N LYS A 89 8.42 -5.52 -2.84
CA LYS A 89 9.26 -6.57 -3.45
C LYS A 89 9.76 -6.22 -4.86
N ALA A 90 8.95 -5.52 -5.65
CA ALA A 90 9.38 -5.05 -6.97
C ALA A 90 10.44 -3.96 -6.84
N MET A 91 10.29 -3.03 -5.89
CA MET A 91 11.30 -2.02 -5.57
C MET A 91 12.62 -2.66 -5.12
N LEU A 92 12.59 -3.59 -4.17
CA LEU A 92 13.79 -4.31 -3.71
C LEU A 92 14.55 -4.96 -4.87
N ASN A 93 13.83 -5.67 -5.74
CA ASN A 93 14.42 -6.33 -6.90
C ASN A 93 15.13 -5.35 -7.84
N ILE A 94 14.49 -4.21 -8.11
CA ILE A 94 14.99 -3.21 -9.05
C ILE A 94 16.17 -2.43 -8.49
N LEU A 95 16.21 -2.26 -7.16
CA LEU A 95 17.31 -1.61 -6.44
C LEU A 95 18.46 -2.57 -6.13
N GLY A 96 18.33 -3.87 -6.47
CA GLY A 96 19.34 -4.88 -6.14
C GLY A 96 19.43 -5.18 -4.64
N LEU A 97 18.41 -4.85 -3.86
CA LEU A 97 18.39 -5.06 -2.41
C LEU A 97 17.97 -6.50 -2.08
N PRO A 98 18.64 -7.15 -1.11
CA PRO A 98 18.28 -8.50 -0.71
C PRO A 98 16.87 -8.54 -0.13
N ARG A 99 16.11 -9.58 -0.48
CA ARG A 99 14.80 -9.81 0.12
C ARG A 99 14.99 -10.33 1.55
N PRO A 100 14.35 -9.70 2.55
CA PRO A 100 14.46 -10.18 3.92
C PRO A 100 13.77 -11.53 4.08
N SER A 101 14.22 -12.28 5.09
CA SER A 101 13.72 -13.63 5.37
C SER A 101 12.30 -13.62 5.91
N ARG A 102 11.94 -12.59 6.70
CA ARG A 102 10.59 -12.47 7.29
C ARG A 102 9.73 -11.56 6.44
N ARG A 103 8.43 -11.90 6.36
CA ARG A 103 7.48 -11.17 5.51
C ARG A 103 7.25 -9.73 5.97
N TRP A 104 7.22 -9.50 7.28
CA TRP A 104 7.01 -8.17 7.86
C TRP A 104 8.21 -7.22 7.64
N GLU A 105 9.40 -7.76 7.41
CA GLU A 105 10.64 -6.99 7.21
C GLU A 105 10.73 -6.37 5.79
N VAL A 106 9.81 -6.70 4.88
CA VAL A 106 9.90 -6.37 3.44
C VAL A 106 10.04 -4.87 3.14
N PHE A 107 9.63 -4.00 4.05
CA PHE A 107 9.72 -2.54 3.90
C PHE A 107 10.97 -1.94 4.56
N LEU A 108 11.65 -2.67 5.46
CA LEU A 108 12.81 -2.15 6.19
C LEU A 108 13.98 -1.77 5.28
N PRO A 109 14.37 -2.59 4.26
CA PRO A 109 15.47 -2.18 3.39
C PRO A 109 15.13 -0.91 2.58
N LEU A 110 13.85 -0.63 2.32
CA LEU A 110 13.44 0.62 1.68
C LEU A 110 13.63 1.83 2.61
N ALA A 111 13.52 1.62 3.93
CA ALA A 111 13.79 2.66 4.92
C ALA A 111 15.29 2.91 5.08
N ASP A 112 16.10 1.84 5.05
CA ASP A 112 17.56 1.93 5.11
C ASP A 112 18.12 2.74 3.92
N GLU A 113 17.52 2.55 2.73
CA GLU A 113 17.81 3.35 1.53
C GLU A 113 17.09 4.72 1.50
N LYS A 114 16.44 5.12 2.59
CA LYS A 114 15.74 6.41 2.75
C LYS A 114 14.63 6.67 1.72
N LEU A 115 14.07 5.60 1.14
CA LEU A 115 12.96 5.69 0.19
C LEU A 115 11.64 5.85 0.93
N VAL A 116 11.51 5.25 2.11
CA VAL A 116 10.42 5.45 3.08
C VAL A 116 11.03 5.89 4.42
N THR A 117 10.22 6.47 5.31
CA THR A 117 10.66 6.64 6.71
C THR A 117 10.64 5.29 7.43
N MET A 118 11.46 5.14 8.47
CA MET A 118 11.46 3.94 9.31
C MET A 118 10.09 3.72 9.96
N ASP A 119 9.44 4.78 10.44
CA ASP A 119 8.08 4.69 11.02
C ASP A 119 7.06 4.13 10.02
N LEU A 120 7.09 4.61 8.77
CA LEU A 120 6.22 4.11 7.73
C LEU A 120 6.53 2.63 7.40
N ALA A 121 7.82 2.26 7.33
CA ALA A 121 8.21 0.87 7.11
C ALA A 121 7.74 -0.07 8.23
N LEU A 122 7.82 0.35 9.49
CA LEU A 122 7.33 -0.41 10.64
C LEU A 122 5.80 -0.56 10.62
N GLN A 123 5.07 0.52 10.32
CA GLN A 123 3.61 0.48 10.17
C GLN A 123 3.17 -0.47 9.04
N LEU A 124 3.87 -0.44 7.91
CA LEU A 124 3.62 -1.35 6.78
C LEU A 124 4.00 -2.80 7.11
N GLY A 125 5.08 -3.01 7.88
CA GLY A 125 5.46 -4.32 8.41
C GLY A 125 4.37 -4.91 9.31
N ALA A 126 3.80 -4.09 10.21
CA ALA A 126 2.67 -4.49 11.04
C ALA A 126 1.41 -4.84 10.22
N ALA A 127 1.14 -4.10 9.14
CA ALA A 127 0.05 -4.44 8.21
C ALA A 127 0.29 -5.76 7.47
N ALA A 128 1.54 -6.03 7.04
CA ALA A 128 1.90 -7.29 6.39
C ALA A 128 1.81 -8.49 7.34
N GLU A 129 2.20 -8.32 8.60
CA GLU A 129 2.06 -9.34 9.64
C GLU A 129 0.58 -9.59 9.99
N SER A 130 -0.20 -8.53 10.20
CA SER A 130 -1.65 -8.63 10.44
C SER A 130 -2.36 -9.38 9.32
N ARG A 131 -2.02 -9.08 8.06
CA ARG A 131 -2.54 -9.82 6.90
C ARG A 131 -2.20 -11.30 6.97
N TRP A 132 -0.96 -11.64 7.34
CA TRP A 132 -0.57 -13.04 7.44
C TRP A 132 -1.36 -13.76 8.53
N GLN A 133 -1.48 -13.17 9.72
CA GLN A 133 -2.22 -13.75 10.83
C GLN A 133 -3.70 -14.02 10.50
N LEU A 134 -4.35 -13.08 9.80
CA LEU A 134 -5.73 -13.23 9.36
C LEU A 134 -5.90 -14.35 8.32
N LEU A 135 -4.92 -14.55 7.42
CA LEU A 135 -4.97 -15.61 6.41
C LEU A 135 -4.69 -17.00 6.96
N THR A 136 -3.84 -17.10 8.00
CA THR A 136 -3.52 -18.38 8.63
C THR A 136 -4.43 -18.75 9.79
N GLY A 137 -5.42 -17.91 10.11
CA GLY A 137 -6.30 -18.11 11.26
C GLY A 137 -5.57 -18.14 12.60
N SER A 138 -4.35 -17.60 12.66
CA SER A 138 -3.43 -17.77 13.79
C SER A 138 -3.63 -16.74 14.89
N GLY A 139 -4.84 -16.18 15.03
CA GLY A 139 -5.17 -15.17 16.03
C GLY A 139 -6.61 -15.27 16.50
N LEU A 140 -6.80 -15.59 17.78
CA LEU A 140 -8.07 -15.37 18.50
C LEU A 140 -8.24 -13.86 18.73
N ALA A 141 -8.43 -13.09 17.66
CA ALA A 141 -8.70 -11.66 17.76
C ALA A 141 -10.20 -11.42 17.77
N ALA A 142 -10.67 -10.61 18.72
CA ALA A 142 -12.04 -10.13 18.72
C ALA A 142 -12.34 -9.37 17.41
N PRO A 143 -13.51 -9.58 16.78
CA PRO A 143 -13.88 -8.93 15.51
C PRO A 143 -13.65 -7.41 15.50
N GLU A 144 -13.97 -6.71 16.58
CA GLU A 144 -13.83 -5.26 16.71
C GLU A 144 -12.36 -4.82 16.62
N ARG A 145 -11.44 -5.64 17.17
CA ARG A 145 -10.00 -5.40 17.09
C ARG A 145 -9.49 -5.62 15.68
N ILE A 146 -10.03 -6.60 14.95
CA ILE A 146 -9.70 -6.85 13.55
C ILE A 146 -10.12 -5.64 12.71
N VAL A 147 -11.37 -5.19 12.83
CA VAL A 147 -11.90 -4.03 12.09
C VAL A 147 -11.06 -2.78 12.38
N THR A 148 -10.76 -2.51 13.65
CA THR A 148 -9.93 -1.36 14.06
C THR A 148 -8.52 -1.43 13.47
N SER A 149 -7.88 -2.60 13.51
CA SER A 149 -6.52 -2.79 12.99
C SER A 149 -6.45 -2.64 11.47
N ILE A 150 -7.46 -3.15 10.75
CA ILE A 150 -7.61 -2.99 9.30
C ILE A 150 -7.74 -1.50 8.96
N ARG A 151 -8.63 -0.77 9.65
CA ARG A 151 -8.83 0.66 9.42
C ARG A 151 -7.56 1.47 9.73
N ALA A 152 -6.88 1.17 10.82
CA ALA A 152 -5.61 1.82 11.20
C ALA A 152 -4.48 1.56 10.20
N SER A 153 -4.55 0.47 9.43
CA SER A 153 -3.56 0.14 8.41
C SER A 153 -3.76 0.90 7.09
N LEU A 154 -4.91 1.57 6.89
CA LEU A 154 -5.18 2.28 5.63
C LEU A 154 -4.23 3.46 5.37
N PRO A 155 -4.02 4.40 6.32
CA PRO A 155 -3.15 5.55 6.07
C PRO A 155 -1.71 5.19 5.65
N PRO A 156 -0.99 4.25 6.30
CA PRO A 156 0.35 3.88 5.84
C PRO A 156 0.35 3.18 4.47
N ILE A 157 -0.63 2.32 4.18
CA ILE A 157 -0.76 1.66 2.86
C ILE A 157 -0.95 2.69 1.75
N LEU A 158 -1.84 3.68 1.95
CA LEU A 158 -2.08 4.76 0.97
C LEU A 158 -0.87 5.68 0.82
N SER A 159 -0.17 5.97 1.92
CA SER A 159 1.08 6.74 1.92
C SER A 159 2.16 6.08 1.06
N PHE A 160 2.34 4.78 1.25
CA PHE A 160 3.26 3.99 0.44
C PHE A 160 2.84 3.90 -1.03
N ALA A 161 1.55 3.72 -1.31
CA ALA A 161 1.03 3.68 -2.68
C ALA A 161 1.31 4.98 -3.45
N ARG A 162 1.08 6.14 -2.82
CA ARG A 162 1.40 7.44 -3.40
C ARG A 162 2.88 7.55 -3.73
N MET A 163 3.75 7.21 -2.79
CA MET A 163 5.19 7.22 -3.00
C MET A 163 5.59 6.31 -4.17
N ALA A 164 5.15 5.05 -4.15
CA ALA A 164 5.48 4.09 -5.19
C ALA A 164 5.03 4.55 -6.59
N ALA A 165 3.93 5.29 -6.70
CA ALA A 165 3.47 5.87 -7.95
C ALA A 165 4.43 6.90 -8.54
N TRP A 166 5.29 7.54 -7.73
CA TRP A 166 6.36 8.42 -8.18
C TRP A 166 7.60 7.65 -8.69
N TYR A 167 7.78 6.39 -8.28
CA TYR A 167 8.81 5.49 -8.82
C TYR A 167 8.40 4.80 -10.14
N CYS A 168 7.22 5.12 -10.67
CA CYS A 168 6.71 4.62 -11.94
C CYS A 168 6.66 5.73 -12.99
N GLU A 169 7.05 5.42 -14.22
CA GLU A 169 6.69 6.28 -15.37
C GLU A 169 5.17 6.29 -15.58
N VAL A 170 4.65 7.35 -16.19
CA VAL A 170 3.24 7.36 -16.63
C VAL A 170 3.20 6.78 -18.05
N PRO A 171 2.47 5.69 -18.31
CA PRO A 171 2.31 5.17 -19.66
C PRO A 171 1.82 6.25 -20.63
N GLY A 172 2.51 6.39 -21.76
CA GLY A 172 2.19 7.39 -22.79
C GLY A 172 2.67 8.81 -22.52
N GLY A 173 3.51 9.04 -21.51
CA GLY A 173 3.97 10.37 -21.10
C GLY A 173 5.12 10.95 -21.92
N ARG A 174 4.79 11.62 -23.03
CA ARG A 174 5.30 12.99 -23.27
C ARG A 174 4.14 13.92 -22.89
N ASP A 175 4.43 15.02 -22.20
CA ASP A 175 3.49 16.05 -21.72
C ASP A 175 2.64 15.74 -20.48
N GLN A 176 3.23 15.99 -19.31
CA GLN A 176 2.50 16.66 -18.23
C GLN A 176 3.40 17.77 -17.68
N LYS A 177 3.16 19.02 -18.11
CA LYS A 177 3.68 20.19 -17.40
C LYS A 177 3.02 20.19 -16.02
N LEU A 178 3.83 19.97 -14.99
CA LEU A 178 3.46 20.24 -13.62
C LEU A 178 3.27 21.77 -13.50
N HIS A 179 2.05 22.20 -13.18
CA HIS A 179 1.75 23.57 -12.77
C HIS A 179 1.83 23.68 -11.25
#